data_AF-A0A139MHI1-F1
#
_entry.id   AF-A0A139MHI1-F1
#
_cell.length_a   1.000
_cell.length_b   1.000
_cell.length_c   1.000
_cell.angle_alpha   90.00
_cell.angle_beta   90.00
_cell.angle_gamma   90.00
#
_symmetry.space_group_name_H-M   'P 1'
#
loop_
_entity.id
_entity.type
_entity.pdbx_description
1 polymer ?
#
loop_
_entity_poly.entity_id
_entity_poly.type
_entity_poly.pdbx_seq_one_letter_code
_entity_poly.pdbx_strand_id
1 'polypeptide(L)'
;MELKDIYKIEKFTQDELDNVNLLIENGWALLQIGTSDYRYDRLGYIAASETLFFVGADKSTFRTFNLELHRRNLNIESSARSLARRLENAERYRQDTIRINKILNPPEKNHSGNSSSYVSVGNNHMEISDDDLPF
;
A
#
# COMPACT_ATOMS: atom_id res chain seq x y z
N MET A 1 31.77 -12.74 -15.48
CA MET A 1 30.73 -13.28 -16.37
C MET A 1 31.18 -12.98 -17.79
N GLU A 2 31.25 -13.98 -18.66
CA GLU A 2 31.54 -13.79 -20.08
C GLU A 2 30.24 -13.66 -20.88
N LEU A 3 30.31 -13.10 -22.10
CA LEU A 3 29.13 -12.94 -22.97
C LEU A 3 28.41 -14.27 -23.24
N LYS A 4 29.14 -15.39 -23.29
CA LYS A 4 28.59 -16.74 -23.52
C LYS A 4 27.74 -17.25 -22.35
N ASP A 5 27.92 -16.68 -21.17
CA ASP A 5 27.23 -17.11 -19.94
C ASP A 5 25.89 -16.36 -19.77
N ILE A 6 25.65 -15.34 -20.58
CA ILE A 6 24.45 -14.50 -20.51
C ILE A 6 23.24 -15.33 -20.95
N TYR A 7 22.31 -15.48 -20.03
CA TYR A 7 21.05 -16.18 -20.24
C TYR A 7 19.93 -15.22 -20.64
N LYS A 8 19.91 -14.02 -20.02
CA LYS A 8 18.88 -13.01 -20.23
C LYS A 8 19.52 -11.64 -20.38
N ILE A 9 18.99 -10.85 -21.32
CA ILE A 9 19.32 -9.43 -21.51
C ILE A 9 18.04 -8.63 -21.37
N GLU A 10 18.17 -7.48 -20.71
CA GLU A 10 17.12 -6.47 -20.61
C GLU A 10 17.65 -5.10 -21.04
N LYS A 11 16.76 -4.31 -21.64
CA LYS A 11 17.04 -2.99 -22.18
C LYS A 11 16.21 -1.97 -21.40
N PHE A 12 16.88 -0.94 -20.92
CA PHE A 12 16.29 0.15 -20.16
C PHE A 12 16.59 1.49 -20.81
N THR A 13 15.69 2.44 -20.62
CA THR A 13 15.87 3.85 -20.98
C THR A 13 16.46 4.63 -19.81
N GLN A 14 16.88 5.88 -20.06
CA GLN A 14 17.41 6.77 -19.02
C GLN A 14 16.43 7.03 -17.86
N ASP A 15 15.13 7.02 -18.15
CA ASP A 15 14.08 7.23 -17.14
C ASP A 15 13.90 6.02 -16.21
N GLU A 16 14.51 4.88 -16.54
CA GLU A 16 14.41 3.62 -15.80
C GLU A 16 15.71 3.28 -15.05
N LEU A 17 16.52 4.30 -14.71
CA LEU A 17 17.83 4.11 -14.06
C LEU A 17 17.72 3.36 -12.73
N ASP A 18 16.63 3.54 -11.98
CA ASP A 18 16.39 2.82 -10.73
C ASP A 18 16.24 1.31 -10.96
N ASN A 19 15.63 0.90 -12.08
CA ASN A 19 15.54 -0.51 -12.45
C ASN A 19 16.92 -1.07 -12.80
N VAL A 20 17.75 -0.29 -13.51
CA VAL A 20 19.13 -0.68 -13.82
C VAL A 20 19.94 -0.87 -12.54
N ASN A 21 19.87 0.08 -11.61
CA ASN A 21 20.55 0.00 -10.32
C ASN A 21 20.11 -1.23 -9.53
N LEU A 22 18.79 -1.47 -9.43
CA LEU A 22 18.25 -2.63 -8.76
C LEU A 22 18.79 -3.94 -9.35
N LEU A 23 18.83 -4.07 -10.68
CA LEU A 23 19.34 -5.29 -11.31
C LEU A 23 20.83 -5.48 -11.04
N ILE A 24 21.63 -4.42 -11.10
CA ILE A 24 23.08 -4.46 -10.82
C ILE A 24 23.33 -4.87 -9.36
N GLU A 25 22.60 -4.31 -8.40
CA GLU A 25 22.68 -4.69 -6.99
C GLU A 25 22.34 -6.18 -6.76
N ASN A 26 21.51 -6.75 -7.63
CA ASN A 26 21.13 -8.16 -7.60
C ASN A 26 22.01 -9.05 -8.49
N GLY A 27 23.20 -8.58 -8.85
CA GLY A 27 24.23 -9.37 -9.53
C GLY A 27 24.12 -9.41 -11.05
N TRP A 28 23.20 -8.65 -11.66
CA TRP A 28 23.22 -8.45 -13.10
C TRP A 28 24.42 -7.58 -13.50
N ALA A 29 24.96 -7.79 -14.69
CA ALA A 29 26.06 -6.99 -15.20
C ALA A 29 25.57 -5.98 -16.24
N LEU A 30 26.11 -4.76 -16.17
CA LEU A 30 26.01 -3.81 -17.26
C LEU A 30 26.85 -4.31 -18.44
N LEU A 31 26.19 -4.51 -19.58
CA LEU A 31 26.82 -5.00 -20.80
C LEU A 31 27.23 -3.86 -21.72
N GLN A 32 26.34 -2.88 -21.89
CA GLN A 32 26.54 -1.78 -22.82
C GLN A 32 25.69 -0.57 -22.42
N ILE A 33 26.23 0.62 -22.68
CA ILE A 33 25.48 1.87 -22.72
C ILE A 33 25.49 2.35 -24.17
N GLY A 34 24.33 2.73 -24.69
CA GLY A 34 24.16 3.23 -26.04
C GLY A 34 23.17 4.39 -26.11
N THR A 35 22.79 4.76 -27.32
CA THR A 35 21.76 5.76 -27.60
C THR A 35 20.69 5.17 -28.50
N SER A 36 19.45 5.64 -28.35
CA SER A 36 18.39 5.35 -29.31
C SER A 36 18.60 6.10 -30.61
N ASP A 37 17.79 5.77 -31.62
CA ASP A 37 17.84 6.44 -32.92
C ASP A 37 17.65 7.95 -32.75
N TYR A 38 18.50 8.71 -33.44
CA TYR A 38 18.40 10.17 -33.45
C TYR A 38 17.05 10.60 -34.02
N ARG A 39 16.33 11.43 -33.26
CA ARG A 39 15.20 12.19 -33.77
C ARG A 39 15.74 13.46 -34.40
N TYR A 40 15.28 13.76 -35.62
CA TYR A 40 15.68 14.95 -36.36
C TYR A 40 14.56 15.98 -36.36
N ASP A 41 14.91 17.26 -36.31
CA ASP A 41 13.96 18.35 -36.50
C ASP A 41 13.55 18.52 -37.97
N ARG A 42 12.71 19.51 -38.27
CA ARG A 42 12.26 19.80 -39.65
C ARG A 42 13.37 20.27 -40.59
N LEU A 43 14.51 20.69 -40.06
CA LEU A 43 15.68 21.16 -40.80
C LEU A 43 16.74 20.05 -40.96
N GLY A 44 16.51 18.87 -40.38
CA GLY A 44 17.41 17.72 -40.43
C GLY A 44 18.51 17.73 -39.36
N TYR A 45 18.42 18.59 -38.34
CA TYR A 45 19.35 18.58 -37.20
C TYR A 45 18.90 17.59 -36.12
N ILE A 46 19.87 17.01 -35.41
CA ILE A 46 19.60 16.11 -34.28
C ILE A 46 18.90 16.91 -33.18
N ALA A 47 17.66 16.53 -32.89
CA ALA A 47 16.82 17.15 -31.87
C ALA A 47 16.86 16.38 -30.55
N ALA A 48 16.95 15.04 -30.59
CA ALA A 48 16.99 14.22 -29.39
C ALA A 48 17.53 12.81 -29.67
N SER A 49 18.13 12.21 -28.64
CA SER A 49 18.38 10.77 -28.51
C SER A 49 18.28 10.40 -27.04
N GLU A 50 17.74 9.22 -26.74
CA GLU A 50 17.64 8.72 -25.36
C GLU A 50 18.81 7.80 -25.07
N THR A 51 19.37 7.87 -23.86
CA THR A 51 20.38 6.89 -23.42
C THR A 51 19.72 5.54 -23.15
N LEU A 52 20.37 4.48 -23.60
CA LEU A 52 19.93 3.09 -23.45
C LEU A 52 20.95 2.30 -22.62
N PHE A 53 20.46 1.48 -21.71
CA PHE A 53 21.25 0.58 -20.89
C PHE A 53 20.89 -0.87 -21.21
N PHE A 54 21.90 -1.69 -21.45
CA PHE A 54 21.74 -3.13 -21.63
C PHE A 54 22.37 -3.85 -20.45
N VAL A 55 21.56 -4.59 -19.70
CA VAL A 55 22.00 -5.39 -18.57
C VAL A 55 21.75 -6.86 -18.85
N GLY A 56 22.66 -7.71 -18.39
CA GLY A 56 22.60 -9.15 -18.59
C GLY A 56 22.74 -9.91 -17.29
N ALA A 57 22.12 -11.08 -17.24
CA ALA A 57 22.30 -12.03 -16.16
C ALA A 57 22.55 -13.42 -16.71
N ASP A 58 23.40 -14.16 -16.01
CA ASP A 58 23.45 -15.60 -16.14
C ASP A 58 22.15 -16.25 -15.61
N LYS A 59 22.01 -17.54 -15.86
CA LYS A 59 20.79 -18.29 -15.51
C LYS A 59 20.54 -18.38 -14.02
N SER A 60 21.58 -18.46 -13.20
CA SER A 60 21.47 -18.55 -11.74
C SER A 60 21.01 -17.21 -11.16
N THR A 61 21.67 -16.13 -11.58
CA THR A 61 21.35 -14.75 -11.20
C THR A 61 19.91 -14.40 -11.57
N PHE A 62 19.51 -14.66 -12.82
CA PHE A 62 18.13 -14.41 -13.28
C PHE A 62 17.09 -15.16 -12.45
N ARG A 63 17.32 -16.45 -12.15
CA ARG A 63 16.38 -17.27 -11.39
C ARG A 63 16.27 -16.82 -9.94
N THR A 64 17.40 -16.47 -9.32
CA THR A 64 17.46 -16.02 -7.93
C THR A 64 16.69 -14.72 -7.77
N PHE A 65 16.96 -13.74 -8.64
CA PHE A 65 16.25 -12.46 -8.67
C PHE A 65 14.73 -12.65 -8.82
N ASN A 66 14.27 -13.44 -9.78
CA ASN A 66 12.84 -13.66 -9.99
C ASN A 66 12.15 -14.38 -8.83
N LEU A 67 12.84 -15.35 -8.21
CA LEU A 67 12.30 -16.02 -7.02
C LEU A 67 12.16 -15.05 -5.85
N GLU A 68 13.14 -14.17 -5.64
CA GLU A 68 13.09 -13.15 -4.61
C GLU A 68 11.98 -12.13 -4.87
N LEU A 69 11.86 -11.65 -6.11
CA LEU A 69 10.79 -10.73 -6.52
C LEU A 69 9.41 -11.35 -6.28
N HIS A 70 9.23 -12.62 -6.65
CA HIS A 70 7.98 -13.33 -6.40
C HIS A 70 7.65 -13.43 -4.90
N ARG A 71 8.64 -13.75 -4.06
CA ARG A 71 8.47 -13.80 -2.59
C ARG A 71 8.11 -12.43 -2.03
N ARG A 72 8.75 -11.35 -2.49
CA ARG A 72 8.41 -9.98 -2.07
C ARG A 72 6.97 -9.63 -2.43
N ASN A 73 6.52 -9.97 -3.64
CA ASN A 73 5.14 -9.72 -4.07
C ASN A 73 4.11 -10.46 -3.19
N LEU A 74 4.36 -11.75 -2.89
CA LEU A 74 3.50 -12.51 -1.98
C LEU A 74 3.40 -11.87 -0.59
N ASN A 75 4.52 -11.36 -0.06
CA ASN A 75 4.54 -10.67 1.23
C ASN A 75 3.73 -9.36 1.17
N ILE A 76 3.90 -8.55 0.13
CA ILE A 76 3.15 -7.30 -0.06
C ILE A 76 1.65 -7.59 -0.15
N GLU A 77 1.25 -8.59 -0.94
CA GLU A 77 -0.16 -8.99 -1.05
C GLU A 77 -0.74 -9.45 0.29
N SER A 78 0.01 -10.27 1.03
CA SER A 78 -0.40 -10.75 2.35
C SER A 78 -0.59 -9.58 3.33
N SER A 79 0.37 -8.66 3.37
CA SER A 79 0.31 -7.44 4.20
C SER A 79 -0.87 -6.56 3.81
N ALA A 80 -1.12 -6.35 2.52
CA ALA A 80 -2.25 -5.57 2.03
C ALA A 80 -3.60 -6.20 2.43
N ARG A 81 -3.73 -7.52 2.30
CA ARG A 81 -4.94 -8.26 2.74
C ARG A 81 -5.15 -8.16 4.25
N SER A 82 -4.07 -8.27 5.03
CA SER A 82 -4.12 -8.11 6.49
C SER A 82 -4.58 -6.71 6.89
N LEU A 83 -4.02 -5.69 6.25
CA LEU A 83 -4.40 -4.29 6.48
C LEU A 83 -5.87 -4.05 6.12
N ALA A 84 -6.33 -4.54 4.96
CA ALA A 84 -7.71 -4.42 4.53
C ALA A 84 -8.68 -5.03 5.56
N ARG A 85 -8.40 -6.23 6.07
CA ARG A 85 -9.21 -6.86 7.13
C ARG A 85 -9.24 -6.05 8.41
N ARG A 86 -8.11 -5.48 8.83
CA ARG A 86 -8.04 -4.64 10.03
C ARG A 86 -8.87 -3.37 9.88
N LEU A 87 -8.82 -2.73 8.71
CA LEU A 87 -9.63 -1.54 8.41
C LEU A 87 -11.12 -1.88 8.38
N GLU A 88 -11.50 -2.99 7.76
CA GLU A 88 -12.89 -3.44 7.74
C GLU A 88 -13.42 -3.69 9.17
N ASN A 89 -12.64 -4.39 9.99
CA ASN A 89 -13.01 -4.61 11.39
C ASN A 89 -13.12 -3.30 12.17
N ALA A 90 -12.16 -2.38 12.01
CA ALA A 90 -12.20 -1.09 12.67
C ALA A 90 -13.44 -0.27 12.28
N GLU A 91 -13.83 -0.30 11.01
CA GLU A 91 -15.03 0.40 10.54
C GLU A 91 -16.31 -0.26 11.10
N ARG A 92 -16.37 -1.59 11.16
CA ARG A 92 -17.47 -2.31 11.83
C ARG A 92 -17.58 -1.93 13.31
N TYR A 93 -16.47 -1.95 14.05
CA TYR A 93 -16.44 -1.52 15.46
C TYR A 93 -16.89 -0.06 15.64
N ARG A 94 -16.46 0.83 14.75
CA ARG A 94 -16.89 2.25 14.76
C ARG A 94 -18.41 2.36 14.55
N GLN A 95 -18.96 1.64 13.59
CA GLN A 95 -20.41 1.62 13.33
C GLN A 95 -21.19 1.04 14.51
N ASP A 96 -20.71 -0.03 15.12
CA ASP A 96 -21.33 -0.62 16.30
C ASP A 96 -21.30 0.34 17.50
N THR A 97 -20.20 1.06 17.69
CA THR A 97 -20.08 2.08 18.75
C THR A 97 -21.06 3.23 18.51
N ILE A 98 -21.19 3.72 17.27
CA ILE A 98 -22.19 4.73 16.92
C ILE A 98 -23.61 4.21 17.18
N ARG A 99 -23.89 2.96 16.83
CA ARG A 99 -25.19 2.33 17.05
C ARG A 99 -25.50 2.19 18.53
N ILE A 100 -24.55 1.71 19.33
CA ILE A 100 -24.67 1.56 20.78
C ILE A 100 -24.89 2.93 21.43
N ASN A 101 -24.11 3.95 21.04
CA ASN A 101 -24.28 5.31 21.56
C ASN A 101 -25.65 5.90 21.21
N LYS A 102 -26.22 5.62 20.03
CA LYS A 102 -27.60 6.03 19.69
C LYS A 102 -28.66 5.32 20.53
N ILE A 103 -28.39 4.11 21.01
CA ILE A 103 -29.31 3.34 21.87
C ILE A 103 -29.20 3.83 23.32
N LEU A 104 -27.98 4.02 23.83
CA LEU A 104 -27.72 4.43 25.21
C LEU A 104 -28.01 5.92 25.44
N ASN A 105 -27.72 6.78 24.47
CA ASN A 105 -28.00 8.21 24.49
C ASN A 105 -28.94 8.56 23.33
N PRO A 106 -30.23 8.15 23.40
CA PRO A 106 -31.17 8.53 22.38
C PRO A 106 -31.28 10.06 22.34
N PRO A 107 -31.38 10.68 21.14
CA PRO A 107 -31.52 12.11 21.04
C PRO A 107 -32.74 12.54 21.86
N GLU A 108 -32.56 13.50 22.77
CA GLU A 108 -33.65 14.09 23.52
C GLU A 108 -34.74 14.50 22.52
N LYS A 109 -35.90 13.86 22.63
CA LYS A 109 -37.08 14.35 21.92
C LYS A 109 -37.36 15.72 22.50
N ASN A 110 -37.05 16.76 21.73
CA ASN A 110 -37.58 18.09 21.96
C ASN A 110 -39.11 18.01 21.88
N HIS A 111 -39.74 17.71 23.01
CA HIS A 111 -41.16 17.86 23.20
C HIS A 111 -41.43 19.34 23.42
N SER A 112 -41.68 20.06 22.33
CA SER A 112 -42.42 21.32 22.44
C SER A 112 -43.82 20.99 22.97
N GLY A 113 -44.04 21.34 24.24
CA GLY A 113 -45.32 21.66 24.89
C GLY A 113 -46.55 20.81 24.58
N ASN A 114 -47.03 20.05 25.57
CA ASN A 114 -48.15 20.50 26.42
C ASN A 114 -48.50 19.44 27.50
N SER A 115 -48.42 19.89 28.75
CA SER A 115 -49.34 19.63 29.86
C SER A 115 -49.67 18.19 30.32
N SER A 116 -49.22 17.92 31.55
CA SER A 116 -50.01 17.34 32.66
C SER A 116 -50.48 15.88 32.60
N SER A 117 -49.84 15.02 33.40
CA SER A 117 -50.50 14.35 34.54
C SER A 117 -49.50 13.50 35.34
N TYR A 118 -49.57 13.62 36.66
CA TYR A 118 -48.80 12.92 37.69
C TYR A 118 -48.71 11.39 37.52
N VAL A 119 -47.52 10.81 37.73
CA VAL A 119 -47.31 9.63 38.60
C VAL A 119 -45.92 9.71 39.24
N SER A 120 -45.88 9.69 40.57
CA SER A 120 -44.68 9.61 41.41
C SER A 120 -44.35 8.15 41.70
N VAL A 121 -43.10 7.71 41.46
CA VAL A 121 -42.50 6.57 42.17
C VAL A 121 -40.98 6.75 42.31
N GLY A 122 -40.53 6.90 43.56
CA GLY A 122 -39.38 6.17 44.10
C GLY A 122 -37.97 6.63 43.72
N ASN A 123 -37.35 7.39 44.63
CA ASN A 123 -35.90 7.48 44.76
C ASN A 123 -35.27 6.08 44.81
N ASN A 124 -34.23 5.87 44.02
CA ASN A 124 -33.11 4.98 44.37
C ASN A 124 -31.82 5.62 43.84
N HIS A 125 -31.11 6.30 44.74
CA HIS A 125 -29.70 6.62 44.57
C HIS A 125 -28.95 5.28 44.61
N MET A 126 -28.30 4.90 43.52
CA MET A 126 -27.31 3.82 43.51
C MET A 126 -26.00 4.47 43.06
N GLU A 127 -25.17 4.84 44.03
CA GLU A 127 -23.78 5.19 43.79
C GLU A 127 -23.05 3.91 43.38
N ILE A 128 -22.50 3.88 42.16
CA ILE A 128 -21.60 2.84 41.71
C ILE A 128 -20.19 3.35 42.00
N SER A 129 -19.48 2.65 42.89
CA SER A 129 -18.10 2.90 43.30
C SER A 129 -17.12 2.57 42.17
N ASP A 130 -16.03 3.34 42.08
CA ASP A 130 -14.99 3.29 41.03
C ASP A 130 -14.10 2.01 41.03
N ASP A 131 -14.52 0.92 41.67
CA ASP A 131 -13.69 -0.29 41.86
C ASP A 131 -13.98 -1.45 40.89
N ASP A 132 -14.93 -1.30 39.95
CA ASP A 132 -15.34 -2.39 39.03
C ASP A 132 -14.80 -2.23 37.59
N LEU A 133 -13.50 -1.97 37.43
CA LEU A 133 -12.81 -2.09 36.13
C LEU A 133 -11.80 -3.25 36.15
N PRO A 134 -12.02 -4.33 35.37
CA PRO A 134 -11.00 -5.36 35.22
C PRO A 134 -9.90 -4.87 34.25
N PHE A 135 -8.64 -5.00 34.71
CA PHE A 135 -7.44 -5.00 33.87
C PHE A 135 -7.44 -6.16 32.87
#